data_AF-A0A6G0VIF2-F1
#
_entry.id   AF-A0A6G0VIF2-F1
#
_cell.length_a   1.000
_cell.length_b   1.000
_cell.length_c   1.000
_cell.angle_alpha   90.00
_cell.angle_beta   90.00
_cell.angle_gamma   90.00
#
_symmetry.space_group_name_H-M   'P 1'
#
loop_
_entity.id
_entity.type
_entity.pdbx_description
1 polymer ?
#
loop_
_entity_poly.entity_id
_entity_poly.type
_entity_poly.pdbx_seq_one_letter_code
_entity_poly.pdbx_strand_id
1 'polypeptide(L)'
;MSNLNDGLGLINKLQQLSALPTEEKCIRGHQMKLVKDQSSLDKFKWVCREKINSKKGKKLCNYSMSLRHKTFFYKSHLSLLDICGFVNLWTSNCTFPIIKTQLRLSHQVITDWS
;
A
#
# COMPACT_ATOMS: atom_id res chain seq x y z
N MET A 1 19.35 18.69 3.51
CA MET A 1 17.92 18.63 3.13
C MET A 1 17.50 17.18 3.12
N SER A 2 17.05 16.65 4.25
CA SER A 2 16.94 15.20 4.49
C SER A 2 15.57 14.85 5.05
N ASN A 3 14.93 13.89 4.38
CA ASN A 3 13.74 13.09 4.73
C ASN A 3 12.56 13.24 3.76
N LEU A 4 12.79 12.85 2.51
CA LEU A 4 11.76 12.15 1.75
C LEU A 4 11.48 10.86 2.54
N ASN A 5 10.46 10.90 3.41
CA ASN A 5 9.94 9.69 4.03
C ASN A 5 9.52 8.75 2.88
N ASP A 6 10.27 7.66 2.67
CA ASP A 6 10.16 6.66 1.59
C ASP A 6 8.78 5.96 1.51
N GLY A 7 7.66 6.67 1.45
CA GLY A 7 6.29 6.13 1.56
C GLY A 7 5.90 5.67 2.98
N LEU A 8 6.85 5.34 3.85
CA LEU A 8 6.58 4.80 5.18
C LEU A 8 5.76 5.76 6.06
N GLY A 9 6.01 7.07 5.97
CA GLY A 9 5.24 8.08 6.72
C GLY A 9 3.76 8.10 6.33
N LEU A 10 3.47 7.95 5.03
CA LEU A 10 2.10 7.84 4.54
C LEU A 10 1.44 6.56 5.05
N ILE A 11 2.13 5.43 4.97
CA ILE A 11 1.60 4.14 5.44
C ILE A 11 1.27 4.20 6.93
N ASN A 12 2.18 4.73 7.75
CA ASN A 12 1.94 4.89 9.18
C ASN A 12 0.71 5.76 9.46
N LYS A 13 0.53 6.85 8.70
CA LYS A 13 -0.64 7.72 8.84
C LYS A 13 -1.94 6.99 8.47
N LEU A 14 -1.93 6.23 7.37
CA LEU A 14 -3.08 5.44 6.93
C LEU A 14 -3.42 4.31 7.93
N GLN A 15 -2.41 3.71 8.56
CA GLN A 15 -2.59 2.74 9.63
C GLN A 15 -3.19 3.38 10.89
N GLN A 16 -2.73 4.57 11.30
CA GLN A 16 -3.33 5.34 12.40
C GLN A 16 -4.81 5.67 12.14
N LEU A 17 -5.15 5.97 10.88
CA LEU A 17 -6.52 6.23 10.46
C LEU A 17 -7.35 4.95 10.22
N SER A 18 -6.81 3.77 10.53
CA SER A 18 -7.47 2.47 10.29
C SER A 18 -7.85 2.20 8.83
N ALA A 19 -7.25 2.91 7.87
CA ALA A 19 -7.42 2.70 6.43
C ALA A 19 -6.54 1.56 5.90
N LEU A 20 -5.46 1.24 6.63
CA LEU A 20 -4.59 0.09 6.38
C LEU A 20 -4.42 -0.75 7.66
N PRO A 21 -4.22 -2.07 7.53
CA PRO A 21 -3.92 -2.92 8.67
C PRO A 21 -2.55 -2.56 9.28
N THR A 22 -2.48 -2.55 10.60
CA THR A 22 -1.24 -2.41 11.38
C THR A 22 -0.51 -3.74 11.55
N GLU A 23 -1.28 -4.83 11.50
CA GLU A 23 -0.82 -6.19 11.75
C GLU A 23 -1.50 -7.15 10.78
N GLU A 24 -0.73 -8.11 10.27
CA GLU A 24 -1.24 -9.13 9.37
C GLU A 24 -0.66 -10.49 9.73
N LYS A 25 -1.46 -11.52 9.43
CA LYS A 25 -1.06 -12.92 9.65
C LYS A 25 -1.04 -13.67 8.34
N CYS A 26 -0.05 -14.52 8.16
CA CYS A 26 0.00 -15.39 6.98
C CYS A 26 -1.07 -16.48 7.06
N ILE A 27 -1.25 -17.24 5.98
CA ILE A 27 -2.18 -18.39 5.93
C ILE A 27 -1.94 -19.48 7.00
N ARG A 28 -0.80 -19.43 7.71
CA ARG A 28 -0.45 -20.34 8.81
C ARG A 28 -0.59 -19.70 10.20
N GLY A 29 -1.10 -18.46 10.28
CA GLY A 29 -1.28 -17.72 11.53
C GLY A 29 -0.05 -17.00 12.07
N HIS A 30 1.09 -17.02 11.38
CA HIS A 30 2.30 -16.32 11.81
C HIS A 30 2.20 -14.81 11.58
N GLN A 31 2.79 -14.03 12.50
CA GLN A 31 2.91 -12.58 12.34
C GLN A 31 3.76 -12.23 11.10
N MET A 32 3.25 -11.31 10.30
CA MET A 32 3.94 -10.80 9.12
C MET A 32 4.66 -9.50 9.46
N LYS A 33 5.72 -9.21 8.70
CA LYS A 33 6.45 -7.95 8.79
C LYS A 33 6.23 -7.16 7.51
N LEU A 34 6.04 -5.85 7.67
CA LEU A 34 6.01 -4.93 6.55
C LEU A 34 7.43 -4.66 6.08
N VAL A 35 7.70 -4.89 4.80
CA VAL A 35 9.03 -4.71 4.22
C VAL A 35 8.96 -3.87 2.95
N LYS A 36 10.03 -3.11 2.66
CA LYS A 36 10.18 -2.41 1.40
C LYS A 36 10.34 -3.39 0.24
N ASP A 37 9.64 -3.13 -0.85
CA ASP A 37 9.72 -3.88 -2.10
C ASP A 37 9.43 -2.95 -3.28
N GLN A 38 10.47 -2.56 -4.02
CA GLN A 38 10.36 -1.63 -5.16
C GLN A 38 9.50 -2.17 -6.31
N SER A 39 9.29 -3.49 -6.38
CA SER A 39 8.42 -4.08 -7.40
C SER A 39 6.92 -3.94 -7.09
N SER A 40 6.57 -3.55 -5.87
CA SER A 40 5.18 -3.33 -5.45
C SER A 40 4.73 -1.89 -5.72
N LEU A 41 3.44 -1.71 -6.00
CA LEU A 41 2.83 -0.42 -6.36
C LEU A 41 3.07 0.67 -5.30
N ASP A 42 3.02 0.32 -4.01
CA ASP A 42 3.29 1.25 -2.89
C ASP A 42 4.70 1.17 -2.35
N LYS A 43 5.57 0.36 -2.98
CA LYS A 43 6.94 0.08 -2.53
C LYS A 43 7.03 -0.67 -1.20
N PHE A 44 5.92 -1.23 -0.69
CA PHE A 44 5.89 -2.08 0.51
C PHE A 44 4.95 -3.28 0.33
N LYS A 45 5.28 -4.37 1.03
CA LYS A 45 4.42 -5.56 1.13
C LYS A 45 4.60 -6.26 2.48
N TRP A 46 3.61 -7.07 2.84
CA TRP A 46 3.70 -7.95 4.00
C TRP A 46 4.45 -9.23 3.61
N VAL A 47 5.41 -9.64 4.44
CA VAL A 47 6.16 -10.88 4.25
C VAL A 47 6.23 -11.67 5.55
N CYS A 48 5.99 -12.97 5.47
CA CYS A 48 6.25 -13.92 6.53
C CYS A 48 7.60 -14.59 6.29
N ARG A 49 8.43 -14.69 7.34
CA ARG A 49 9.70 -15.43 7.34
C ARG A 49 9.84 -16.34 8.56
N GLU A 50 8.73 -16.68 9.21
CA GLU A 50 8.74 -17.55 10.39
C GLU A 50 9.15 -18.98 10.04
N LYS A 51 9.78 -19.68 10.99
CA LYS A 51 10.26 -21.05 10.80
C LYS A 51 9.07 -22.02 10.78
N ILE A 52 9.01 -22.85 9.74
CA ILE A 52 8.03 -23.93 9.57
C ILE A 52 8.73 -25.30 9.63
N ASN A 53 8.11 -26.24 10.33
CA ASN A 53 8.55 -27.63 10.32
C ASN A 53 8.17 -28.27 8.98
N SER A 54 9.15 -28.84 8.28
CA SER A 54 8.93 -29.64 7.07
C SER A 54 9.56 -31.01 7.22
N LYS A 55 9.09 -31.99 6.44
CA LYS A 55 9.63 -33.37 6.42
C LYS A 55 11.14 -33.44 6.14
N LYS A 56 11.73 -32.39 5.54
CA LYS A 56 13.18 -32.30 5.22
C LYS A 56 13.95 -31.33 6.16
N GLY A 57 13.38 -30.96 7.31
CA GLY A 57 13.96 -30.00 8.26
C GLY A 57 13.19 -28.67 8.37
N LYS A 58 13.73 -27.73 9.16
CA LYS A 58 13.14 -26.39 9.37
C LYS A 58 13.33 -25.53 8.13
N LYS A 59 12.24 -25.06 7.52
CA LYS A 59 12.26 -24.09 6.41
C LYS A 59 11.68 -22.76 6.87
N LEU A 60 11.93 -21.68 6.14
CA LEU A 60 11.24 -20.41 6.38
C LEU A 60 9.93 -20.38 5.59
N CYS A 61 8.90 -19.79 6.18
CA CYS A 61 7.72 -19.38 5.43
C CYS A 61 8.16 -18.38 4.36
N ASN A 62 7.61 -18.52 3.15
CA ASN A 62 7.86 -17.64 2.01
C ASN A 62 6.59 -16.89 1.58
N TYR A 63 5.57 -16.88 2.44
CA TYR A 63 4.31 -16.21 2.15
C TYR A 63 4.50 -14.70 2.13
N SER A 64 3.94 -14.05 1.12
CA SER A 64 3.90 -12.59 1.00
C SER A 64 2.55 -12.14 0.45
N MET A 65 2.13 -10.94 0.81
CA MET A 65 0.87 -10.37 0.37
C MET A 65 0.96 -8.85 0.20
N SER A 66 0.07 -8.29 -0.62
CA SER A 66 -0.04 -6.84 -0.81
C SER A 66 -0.30 -6.14 0.53
N LEU A 67 0.30 -4.96 0.72
CA LEU A 67 -0.02 -4.04 1.82
C LEU A 67 -1.53 -3.73 1.90
N ARG A 68 -2.20 -3.73 0.75
CA ARG A 68 -3.61 -3.37 0.60
C ARG A 68 -4.58 -4.54 0.73
N HIS A 69 -4.09 -5.74 1.05
CA HIS A 69 -4.98 -6.90 1.08
C HIS A 69 -6.13 -6.67 2.07
N LYS A 70 -7.35 -7.02 1.66
CA LYS A 70 -8.59 -6.81 2.43
C LYS A 70 -8.89 -5.35 2.83
N THR A 71 -8.31 -4.37 2.14
CA THR A 71 -8.68 -2.96 2.31
C THR A 71 -9.46 -2.46 1.10
N PHE A 72 -10.08 -1.29 1.25
CA PHE A 72 -10.73 -0.56 0.16
C PHE A 72 -9.80 -0.38 -1.05
N PHE A 73 -8.49 -0.25 -0.82
CA PHE A 73 -7.49 0.01 -1.87
C PHE A 73 -7.06 -1.24 -2.65
N TYR A 74 -7.51 -2.45 -2.27
CA TYR A 74 -6.93 -3.72 -2.72
C TYR A 74 -6.86 -3.88 -4.25
N LYS A 75 -7.91 -3.47 -4.95
CA LYS A 75 -8.03 -3.61 -6.42
C LYS A 75 -7.67 -2.34 -7.18
N SER A 76 -7.29 -1.26 -6.50
CA SER A 76 -6.96 -0.01 -7.16
C SER A 76 -5.62 -0.13 -7.91
N HIS A 77 -5.61 0.38 -9.14
CA HIS A 77 -4.38 0.51 -9.94
C HIS A 77 -3.55 1.75 -9.58
N LEU A 78 -4.10 2.67 -8.79
CA LEU A 78 -3.40 3.87 -8.32
C LEU A 78 -2.55 3.56 -7.10
N SER A 79 -1.40 4.22 -6.95
CA SER A 79 -0.63 4.14 -5.70
C SER A 79 -1.42 4.76 -4.54
N LEU A 80 -1.16 4.37 -3.30
CA LEU A 80 -1.77 5.02 -2.13
C LEU A 80 -1.44 6.52 -2.11
N LEU A 81 -0.25 6.90 -2.60
CA LEU A 81 0.17 8.28 -2.73
C LEU A 81 -0.71 9.02 -3.75
N ASP A 82 -0.97 8.44 -4.92
CA ASP A 82 -1.83 9.04 -5.94
C ASP A 82 -3.27 9.19 -5.45
N ILE A 83 -3.78 8.18 -4.74
CA ILE A 83 -5.13 8.21 -4.14
C ILE A 83 -5.21 9.34 -3.11
N CYS A 84 -4.23 9.44 -2.21
CA CYS A 84 -4.22 10.50 -1.20
C CYS A 84 -4.04 11.89 -1.84
N GLY A 85 -3.20 12.00 -2.87
CA GLY A 85 -3.03 13.22 -3.65
C GLY A 85 -4.31 13.64 -4.34
N PHE A 86 -5.04 12.69 -4.94
CA PHE A 86 -6.32 12.94 -5.59
C PHE A 86 -7.34 13.47 -4.60
N VAL A 87 -7.54 12.74 -3.49
CA VAL A 87 -8.51 13.12 -2.45
C VAL A 87 -8.17 14.50 -1.90
N ASN A 88 -6.90 14.78 -1.59
CA ASN A 88 -6.48 16.08 -1.05
C ASN A 88 -6.81 17.25 -2.00
N LEU A 89 -6.52 17.11 -3.29
CA LEU A 89 -6.82 18.15 -4.27
C LEU A 89 -8.33 18.29 -4.51
N TRP A 90 -9.05 17.17 -4.57
CA TRP A 90 -10.49 17.14 -4.73
C TRP A 90 -11.20 17.84 -3.56
N THR A 91 -10.82 17.53 -2.32
CA THR A 91 -11.36 18.20 -1.11
C THR A 91 -10.94 19.67 -1.01
N SER A 92 -9.89 20.08 -1.72
CA SER A 92 -9.45 21.47 -1.83
C SER A 92 -10.17 22.23 -2.96
N ASN A 93 -11.24 21.67 -3.54
CA ASN A 93 -11.99 22.23 -4.67
C ASN A 93 -11.15 22.48 -5.93
N CYS A 94 -10.08 21.70 -6.15
CA CYS A 94 -9.33 21.77 -7.40
C CYS A 94 -10.13 21.17 -8.56
N THR A 95 -10.05 21.77 -9.74
CA THR A 95 -10.72 21.25 -10.93
C THR A 95 -10.03 19.99 -11.45
N PHE A 96 -10.79 19.09 -12.08
CA PHE A 96 -10.25 17.85 -12.65
C PHE A 96 -9.07 18.05 -13.63
N PRO A 97 -9.03 19.09 -14.49
CA PRO A 97 -7.85 19.38 -15.30
C PRO A 97 -6.57 19.64 -14.47
N ILE A 98 -6.70 20.34 -13.33
CA ILE A 98 -5.58 20.59 -12.42
C ILE A 98 -5.13 19.28 -11.78
N ILE A 99 -6.06 18.50 -11.25
CA ILE A 99 -5.78 17.21 -10.60
C ILE A 99 -5.07 16.26 -11.57
N LYS A 100 -5.60 16.15 -12.80
CA LYS A 100 -5.02 15.35 -13.88
C LYS A 100 -3.56 15.75 -14.15
N THR A 101 -3.31 17.05 -14.25
CA THR A 101 -1.98 17.59 -14.58
C THR A 101 -0.99 17.38 -13.45
N GLN A 102 -1.38 17.64 -12.20
CA GLN A 102 -0.50 17.52 -11.04
C GLN A 102 -0.16 16.06 -10.72
N LEU A 103 -1.13 15.16 -10.80
CA LEU A 103 -0.95 13.74 -10.47
C LEU A 103 -0.59 12.88 -11.69
N ARG A 104 -0.54 13.47 -12.90
CA ARG A 104 -0.27 12.79 -14.17
C ARG A 104 -1.19 11.58 -14.41
N LEU A 105 -2.46 11.71 -14.00
CA LEU A 105 -3.46 10.66 -14.16
C LEU A 105 -4.04 10.64 -15.58
N SER A 106 -4.50 9.48 -16.02
CA SER A 106 -5.23 9.37 -17.29
C SER A 106 -6.62 9.98 -17.16
N HIS A 107 -7.23 10.36 -18.28
CA HIS A 107 -8.61 10.87 -18.27
C HIS A 107 -9.60 9.81 -17.75
N GLN A 108 -9.38 8.54 -18.08
CA GLN A 108 -10.20 7.43 -17.60
C GLN A 108 -10.19 7.36 -16.06
N VAL A 109 -9.01 7.42 -15.45
CA VAL A 109 -8.87 7.37 -13.98
C VAL A 109 -9.63 8.51 -13.31
N ILE A 110 -9.55 9.72 -13.85
CA ILE A 110 -10.28 10.88 -13.31
C ILE A 110 -11.79 10.66 -13.38
N THR A 111 -12.27 10.05 -14.47
CA THR A 111 -13.71 9.79 -14.69
C THR A 111 -14.22 8.67 -13.78
N ASP A 112 -13.40 7.64 -13.53
CA ASP A 112 -13.75 6.52 -12.64
C ASP A 112 -13.82 6.95 -11.16
N TRP A 113 -13.21 8.09 -10.80
CA TRP A 113 -13.12 8.63 -9.44
C TRP A 113 -13.96 9.90 -9.20
N SER A 114 -14.56 10.47 -10.24
CA SER A 114 -15.49 11.61 -10.16
C SER A 114 -16.92 11.14 -9.93
#